data_AF-A0A3N9X7P0-F1
#
_entry.id   AF-A0A3N9X7P0-F1
#
_cell.length_a   1.000
_cell.length_b   1.000
_cell.length_c   1.000
_cell.angle_alpha   90.00
_cell.angle_beta   90.00
_cell.angle_gamma   90.00
#
_symmetry.space_group_name_H-M   'P 1'
#
loop_
_entity.id
_entity.type
_entity.pdbx_description
1 polymer ?
#
loop_
_entity_poly.entity_id
_entity_poly.type
_entity_poly.pdbx_seq_one_letter_code
_entity_poly.pdbx_strand_id
1 'polypeptide(L)'
;MTVWAVAFVGAWLGIGLPTDPAYAFVWIWLATIAWNSERPWRSHLRFARDWVPVVLLFVVYNLSRGFADNGATPHAMELIVADRFMFGWATGGEVPTVWLQQHLYRPQVHWWDVAASWVYFSHFVVALTAAAVLWLRDRHRWAAYMRRWGFLCAAGLVTYFIYPAAPPWWAAQNGLLTEVARISTRGWKAFGMHGAGNVLNAGQIASNPVAAMPSLHTAWALFVVLFFLTATRRRWWPLLLAYPLAMTFTLVYSGEHYVIDVLVGWAYVGLTFLVVGLAERGWAAWRARHPSTKTQRPTDPT
;
A
#
# COMPACT_ATOMS: atom_id res chain seq x y z
N MET A 1 -6.58 -13.89 22.54
CA MET A 1 -5.36 -13.78 21.70
C MET A 1 -4.88 -15.10 21.12
N THR A 2 -4.53 -16.12 21.92
CA THR A 2 -3.96 -17.39 21.42
C THR A 2 -4.86 -18.11 20.40
N VAL A 3 -6.16 -18.20 20.67
CA VAL A 3 -7.15 -18.81 19.73
C VAL A 3 -7.15 -18.10 18.38
N TRP A 4 -7.11 -16.77 18.37
CA TRP A 4 -7.05 -15.99 17.14
C TRP A 4 -5.76 -16.27 16.36
N ALA A 5 -4.61 -16.33 17.04
CA ALA A 5 -3.34 -16.59 16.39
C ALA A 5 -3.30 -17.98 15.74
N VAL A 6 -3.79 -19.01 16.45
CA VAL A 6 -3.90 -20.38 15.92
C VAL A 6 -4.85 -20.43 14.72
N ALA A 7 -6.02 -19.78 14.82
CA ALA A 7 -6.98 -19.73 13.72
C ALA A 7 -6.42 -18.97 12.50
N PHE A 8 -5.71 -17.86 12.72
CA PHE A 8 -5.06 -17.08 11.67
C PHE A 8 -4.00 -17.91 10.94
N VAL A 9 -3.14 -18.60 11.68
CA VAL A 9 -2.12 -19.48 11.09
C VAL A 9 -2.76 -20.65 10.35
N GLY A 10 -3.80 -21.26 10.91
CA GLY A 10 -4.54 -22.34 10.23
C GLY A 10 -5.17 -21.88 8.92
N ALA A 11 -5.88 -20.75 8.92
CA ALA A 11 -6.48 -20.18 7.71
C ALA A 11 -5.42 -19.71 6.70
N TRP A 12 -4.32 -19.14 7.19
CA TRP A 12 -3.17 -18.79 6.36
C TRP A 12 -2.61 -20.02 5.64
N LEU A 13 -2.39 -21.13 6.35
CA LEU A 13 -1.86 -22.36 5.74
C LEU A 13 -2.87 -23.05 4.80
N GLY A 14 -4.16 -22.99 5.10
CA GLY A 14 -5.21 -23.67 4.33
C GLY A 14 -5.75 -22.90 3.13
N ILE A 15 -6.00 -21.60 3.29
CA ILE A 15 -6.65 -20.73 2.29
C ILE A 15 -5.62 -19.82 1.61
N GLY A 16 -4.62 -19.38 2.38
CA GLY A 16 -3.63 -18.41 1.95
C GLY A 16 -3.69 -17.11 2.75
N LEU A 17 -2.72 -16.24 2.49
CA LEU A 17 -2.60 -14.96 3.19
C LEU A 17 -3.74 -14.00 2.83
N PRO A 18 -4.14 -13.10 3.76
CA PRO A 18 -5.15 -12.12 3.49
C PRO A 18 -4.66 -10.97 2.64
N THR A 19 -4.92 -11.08 1.34
CA THR A 19 -4.44 -10.14 0.31
C THR A 19 -5.58 -9.32 -0.28
N ASP A 20 -6.80 -9.83 -0.19
CA ASP A 20 -8.02 -9.08 -0.43
C ASP A 20 -8.31 -8.14 0.77
N PRO A 21 -8.69 -6.87 0.54
CA PRO A 21 -8.97 -5.92 1.61
C PRO A 21 -10.10 -6.34 2.56
N ALA A 22 -11.14 -7.00 2.08
CA ALA A 22 -12.23 -7.46 2.92
C ALA A 22 -11.77 -8.64 3.79
N TYR A 23 -11.01 -9.57 3.21
CA TYR A 23 -10.43 -10.68 3.97
C TYR A 23 -9.42 -10.20 5.02
N ALA A 24 -8.54 -9.25 4.67
CA ALA A 24 -7.63 -8.59 5.62
C ALA A 24 -8.39 -7.85 6.72
N PHE A 25 -9.45 -7.13 6.37
CA PHE A 25 -10.30 -6.45 7.33
C PHE A 25 -10.92 -7.41 8.36
N VAL A 26 -11.47 -8.55 7.92
CA VAL A 26 -12.06 -9.54 8.82
C VAL A 26 -11.03 -10.01 9.84
N TRP A 27 -9.82 -10.38 9.39
CA TRP A 27 -8.77 -10.83 10.32
C TRP A 27 -8.30 -9.74 11.29
N ILE A 28 -8.16 -8.50 10.81
CA ILE A 28 -7.82 -7.35 11.67
C ILE A 28 -8.95 -7.10 12.69
N TRP A 29 -10.21 -7.14 12.26
CA TRP A 29 -11.35 -6.96 13.15
C TRP A 29 -11.40 -8.06 14.22
N LEU A 30 -11.25 -9.33 13.83
CA LEU A 30 -11.14 -10.45 14.77
C LEU A 30 -9.96 -10.29 15.74
N ALA A 31 -8.84 -9.73 15.29
CA ALA A 31 -7.70 -9.42 16.14
C ALA A 31 -8.07 -8.36 17.20
N THR A 32 -8.79 -7.31 16.79
CA THR A 32 -9.26 -6.27 17.73
C THR A 32 -10.25 -6.81 18.77
N ILE A 33 -11.10 -7.77 18.37
CA ILE A 33 -12.03 -8.46 19.27
C ILE A 33 -11.24 -9.30 20.27
N ALA A 34 -10.30 -10.11 19.78
CA ALA A 34 -9.49 -10.98 20.61
C ALA A 34 -8.54 -10.21 21.55
N TRP A 35 -8.21 -8.95 21.24
CA TRP A 35 -7.35 -8.06 22.06
C TRP A 35 -8.15 -7.39 23.17
N ASN A 36 -9.40 -7.03 22.88
CA ASN A 36 -10.29 -6.33 23.79
C ASN A 36 -11.49 -7.21 24.16
N SER A 37 -11.28 -8.51 24.40
CA SER A 37 -12.37 -9.47 24.57
C SER A 37 -13.27 -9.19 25.78
N GLU A 38 -12.75 -8.44 26.75
CA GLU A 38 -13.47 -7.99 27.95
C GLU A 38 -14.44 -6.83 27.68
N ARG A 39 -14.33 -6.16 26.53
CA ARG A 39 -15.18 -5.00 26.22
C ARG A 39 -16.55 -5.44 25.72
N PRO A 40 -17.60 -4.64 25.97
CA PRO A 40 -18.95 -4.99 25.56
C PRO A 40 -19.05 -5.11 24.03
N TRP A 41 -19.91 -6.02 23.56
CA TRP A 41 -20.12 -6.30 22.12
C TRP A 41 -20.34 -5.05 21.27
N ARG A 42 -21.07 -4.06 21.79
CA ARG A 42 -21.30 -2.76 21.13
C ARG A 42 -20.00 -2.04 20.74
N SER A 43 -18.92 -2.23 21.49
CA SER A 43 -17.62 -1.63 21.17
C SER A 43 -16.98 -2.24 19.93
N HIS A 44 -17.13 -3.55 19.72
CA HIS A 44 -16.66 -4.26 18.53
C HIS A 44 -17.49 -3.92 17.30
N LEU A 45 -18.81 -3.74 17.46
CA LEU A 45 -19.69 -3.27 16.40
C LEU A 45 -19.36 -1.83 15.94
N ARG A 46 -18.86 -0.97 16.84
CA ARG A 46 -18.37 0.37 16.44
C ARG A 46 -17.17 0.29 15.52
N PHE A 47 -16.26 -0.66 15.73
CA PHE A 47 -15.14 -0.89 14.80
C PHE A 47 -15.67 -1.23 13.41
N ALA A 48 -16.56 -2.23 13.33
CA ALA A 48 -17.19 -2.59 12.07
C ALA A 48 -17.91 -1.40 11.43
N ARG A 49 -18.72 -0.65 12.18
CA ARG A 49 -19.43 0.52 11.66
C ARG A 49 -18.51 1.59 11.07
N ASP A 50 -17.41 1.91 11.77
CA ASP A 50 -16.48 2.96 11.33
C ASP A 50 -15.65 2.50 10.11
N TRP A 51 -15.40 1.19 10.00
CA TRP A 51 -14.55 0.62 8.95
C TRP A 51 -15.28 0.09 7.73
N VAL A 52 -16.56 -0.31 7.83
CA VAL A 52 -17.34 -0.78 6.69
C VAL A 52 -17.32 0.24 5.54
N PRO A 53 -17.55 1.55 5.76
CA PRO A 53 -17.43 2.54 4.68
C PRO A 53 -16.03 2.60 4.06
N VAL A 54 -14.99 2.44 4.87
CA VAL A 54 -13.59 2.41 4.41
C VAL A 54 -13.35 1.20 3.54
N VAL A 55 -13.74 0.02 3.99
CA VAL A 55 -13.59 -1.24 3.25
C VAL A 55 -14.39 -1.20 1.96
N LEU A 56 -15.64 -0.73 1.99
CA LEU A 56 -16.46 -0.57 0.79
C LEU A 56 -15.81 0.39 -0.20
N LEU A 57 -15.25 1.51 0.26
CA LEU A 57 -14.51 2.43 -0.60
C LEU A 57 -13.28 1.75 -1.22
N PHE A 58 -12.55 0.92 -0.46
CA PHE A 58 -11.41 0.16 -0.98
C PHE A 58 -11.83 -0.93 -1.97
N VAL A 59 -12.96 -1.59 -1.75
CA VAL A 59 -13.51 -2.56 -2.69
C VAL A 59 -13.90 -1.85 -3.98
N VAL A 60 -14.64 -0.73 -3.90
CA VAL A 60 -14.99 0.10 -5.06
C VAL A 60 -13.75 0.62 -5.78
N TYR A 61 -12.73 1.04 -5.04
CA TYR A 61 -11.43 1.46 -5.57
C TYR A 61 -10.72 0.32 -6.33
N ASN A 62 -10.70 -0.90 -5.77
CA ASN A 62 -10.05 -2.04 -6.41
C ASN A 62 -10.81 -2.46 -7.67
N LEU A 63 -12.14 -2.45 -7.62
CA LEU A 63 -12.98 -2.72 -8.77
C LEU A 63 -12.78 -1.66 -9.86
N SER A 64 -12.80 -0.37 -9.52
CA SER A 64 -12.62 0.72 -10.49
C SER A 64 -11.24 0.69 -11.13
N ARG A 65 -10.20 0.39 -10.35
CA ARG A 65 -8.84 0.19 -10.87
C ARG A 65 -8.80 -0.90 -11.93
N GLY A 66 -9.55 -1.99 -11.75
CA GLY A 66 -9.68 -3.08 -12.72
C GLY A 66 -10.19 -2.63 -14.09
N PHE A 67 -10.94 -1.52 -14.16
CA PHE A 67 -11.45 -0.94 -15.42
C PHE A 67 -10.59 0.21 -15.96
N ALA A 68 -9.47 0.55 -15.32
CA ALA A 68 -8.70 1.72 -15.71
C ALA A 68 -7.94 1.56 -17.05
N ASP A 69 -7.96 0.37 -17.65
CA ASP A 69 -7.27 0.08 -18.92
C ASP A 69 -8.06 0.52 -20.16
N ASN A 70 -9.38 0.76 -20.08
CA ASN A 70 -10.24 1.47 -21.06
C ASN A 70 -9.96 1.22 -22.57
N GLY A 71 -9.29 0.13 -22.96
CA GLY A 71 -8.78 -0.10 -24.31
C GLY A 71 -7.67 0.87 -24.77
N ALA A 72 -7.10 1.68 -23.89
CA ALA A 72 -6.02 2.61 -24.21
C ALA A 72 -4.66 1.90 -24.26
N THR A 73 -3.80 2.29 -25.20
CA THR A 73 -2.43 1.79 -25.25
C THR A 73 -1.64 2.33 -24.04
N PRO A 74 -1.07 1.46 -23.19
CA PRO A 74 -0.38 1.92 -22.00
C PRO A 74 0.96 2.59 -22.35
N HIS A 75 1.32 3.61 -21.58
CA HIS A 75 2.63 4.24 -21.64
C HIS A 75 3.68 3.29 -21.09
N ALA A 76 4.74 3.05 -21.86
CA ALA A 76 5.78 2.09 -21.52
C ALA A 76 7.16 2.65 -21.86
N MET A 77 7.30 3.23 -23.07
CA MET A 77 8.57 3.75 -23.57
C MET A 77 9.07 4.93 -22.75
N GLU A 78 8.17 5.81 -22.32
CA GLU A 78 8.50 6.97 -21.48
C GLU A 78 9.11 6.53 -20.14
N LEU A 79 8.57 5.45 -19.55
CA LEU A 79 9.06 4.89 -18.30
C LEU A 79 10.43 4.22 -18.48
N ILE A 80 10.59 3.44 -19.55
CA ILE A 80 11.86 2.80 -19.91
C ILE A 80 12.95 3.84 -20.14
N VAL A 81 12.65 4.89 -20.91
CA VAL A 81 13.58 5.97 -21.22
C VAL A 81 13.93 6.74 -19.95
N ALA A 82 12.97 7.02 -19.07
CA ALA A 82 13.24 7.67 -17.79
C ALA A 82 14.20 6.85 -16.92
N ASP A 83 13.96 5.55 -16.77
CA ASP A 83 14.82 4.67 -15.97
C ASP A 83 16.22 4.52 -16.58
N ARG A 84 16.32 4.37 -17.91
CA ARG A 84 17.61 4.35 -18.62
C ARG A 84 18.36 5.68 -18.50
N PHE A 85 17.66 6.80 -18.57
CA PHE A 85 18.28 8.11 -18.40
C PHE A 85 18.84 8.28 -16.98
N MET A 86 18.07 7.90 -15.96
CA MET A 86 18.47 8.06 -14.55
C MET A 86 19.57 7.08 -14.12
N PHE A 87 19.51 5.83 -14.58
CA PHE A 87 20.32 4.73 -14.04
C PHE A 87 21.15 3.98 -15.08
N GLY A 88 20.92 4.21 -16.38
CA GLY A 88 21.64 3.54 -17.48
C GLY A 88 23.15 3.65 -17.37
N TRP A 89 23.67 4.76 -16.85
CA TRP A 89 25.10 4.94 -16.62
C TRP A 89 25.69 3.96 -15.59
N ALA A 90 24.88 3.45 -14.65
CA ALA A 90 25.28 2.49 -13.62
C ALA A 90 24.94 1.03 -13.99
N THR A 91 23.98 0.84 -14.90
CA THR A 91 23.45 -0.47 -15.30
C THR A 91 23.91 -0.92 -16.69
N GLY A 92 24.87 -0.23 -17.31
CA GLY A 92 25.38 -0.57 -18.64
C GLY A 92 24.39 -0.29 -19.77
N GLY A 93 23.52 0.72 -19.61
CA GLY A 93 22.51 1.14 -20.57
C GLY A 93 21.13 0.49 -20.40
N GLU A 94 21.01 -0.47 -19.48
CA GLU A 94 19.74 -1.16 -19.23
C GLU A 94 18.88 -0.50 -18.15
N VAL A 95 17.59 -0.86 -18.10
CA VAL A 95 16.74 -0.45 -16.97
C VAL A 95 17.14 -1.23 -15.70
N PRO A 96 17.03 -0.64 -14.49
CA PRO A 96 17.39 -1.28 -13.24
C PRO A 96 16.77 -2.66 -13.02
N THR A 97 15.51 -2.86 -13.45
CA THR A 97 14.83 -4.16 -13.38
C THR A 97 15.56 -5.26 -14.15
N VAL A 98 15.92 -4.99 -15.40
CA VAL A 98 16.66 -5.92 -16.27
C VAL A 98 18.02 -6.22 -15.64
N TRP A 99 18.74 -5.18 -15.24
CA TRP A 99 20.05 -5.33 -14.61
C TRP A 99 19.97 -6.17 -13.34
N LEU A 100 19.01 -5.91 -12.45
CA LEU A 100 18.84 -6.66 -11.20
C LEU A 100 18.53 -8.14 -11.47
N GLN A 101 17.67 -8.44 -12.45
CA GLN A 101 17.38 -9.84 -12.77
C GLN A 101 18.57 -10.54 -13.41
N GLN A 102 19.31 -9.90 -14.31
CA GLN A 102 20.54 -10.49 -14.87
C GLN A 102 21.56 -10.90 -13.80
N HIS A 103 21.64 -10.14 -12.70
CA HIS A 103 22.63 -10.38 -11.64
C HIS A 103 22.11 -11.28 -10.50
N LEU A 104 20.83 -11.16 -10.13
CA LEU A 104 20.27 -11.78 -8.92
C LEU A 104 19.21 -12.85 -9.20
N TYR A 105 18.55 -12.83 -10.37
CA TYR A 105 17.55 -13.83 -10.68
C TYR A 105 18.21 -15.15 -11.07
N ARG A 106 17.73 -16.24 -10.46
CA ARG A 106 18.08 -17.62 -10.78
C ARG A 106 16.79 -18.44 -10.90
N PRO A 107 16.77 -19.53 -11.68
CA PRO A 107 15.60 -20.41 -11.77
C PRO A 107 15.20 -21.03 -10.42
N GLN A 108 16.18 -21.36 -9.57
CA GLN A 108 15.96 -21.88 -8.22
C GLN A 108 15.63 -20.76 -7.23
N VAL A 109 14.69 -20.99 -6.32
CA VAL A 109 14.30 -20.03 -5.28
C VAL A 109 15.41 -19.89 -4.22
N HIS A 110 15.83 -18.66 -3.97
CA HIS A 110 16.84 -18.31 -2.97
C HIS A 110 16.20 -17.56 -1.78
N TRP A 111 16.95 -17.40 -0.69
CA TRP A 111 16.45 -16.75 0.53
C TRP A 111 16.06 -15.28 0.31
N TRP A 112 16.70 -14.57 -0.62
CA TRP A 112 16.34 -13.19 -0.95
C TRP A 112 15.02 -13.09 -1.71
N ASP A 113 14.66 -14.10 -2.52
CA ASP A 113 13.34 -14.17 -3.16
C ASP A 113 12.23 -14.29 -2.11
N VAL A 114 12.49 -15.07 -1.07
CA VAL A 114 11.59 -15.21 0.07
C VAL A 114 11.44 -13.87 0.80
N ALA A 115 12.55 -13.20 1.09
CA ALA A 115 12.52 -11.89 1.74
C ALA A 115 11.76 -10.85 0.88
N ALA A 116 12.00 -10.84 -0.44
CA ALA A 116 11.30 -9.98 -1.38
C ALA A 116 9.78 -10.27 -1.38
N SER A 117 9.35 -11.53 -1.39
CA SER A 117 7.93 -11.87 -1.31
C SER A 117 7.28 -11.42 0.02
N TRP A 118 8.00 -11.49 1.13
CA TRP A 118 7.52 -10.99 2.43
C TRP A 118 7.40 -9.46 2.47
N VAL A 119 8.40 -8.76 1.96
CA VAL A 119 8.37 -7.30 1.84
C VAL A 119 7.25 -6.88 0.90
N TYR A 120 7.10 -7.53 -0.26
CA TYR A 120 6.00 -7.27 -1.18
C TYR A 120 4.64 -7.38 -0.47
N PHE A 121 4.46 -8.47 0.28
CA PHE A 121 3.20 -8.74 0.98
C PHE A 121 2.92 -7.77 2.13
N SER A 122 3.93 -7.25 2.82
CA SER A 122 3.71 -6.34 3.93
C SER A 122 2.93 -5.09 3.51
N HIS A 123 2.94 -4.72 2.22
CA HIS A 123 2.11 -3.66 1.67
C HIS A 123 0.61 -3.83 2.01
N PHE A 124 0.07 -5.06 1.89
CA PHE A 124 -1.35 -5.34 2.12
C PHE A 124 -1.76 -5.18 3.59
N VAL A 125 -0.82 -5.38 4.52
CA VAL A 125 -1.11 -5.47 5.96
C VAL A 125 -0.71 -4.22 6.71
N VAL A 126 0.44 -3.62 6.38
CA VAL A 126 1.05 -2.55 7.20
C VAL A 126 0.17 -1.30 7.26
N ALA A 127 -0.38 -0.83 6.14
CA ALA A 127 -1.19 0.38 6.11
C ALA A 127 -2.52 0.21 6.86
N LEU A 128 -3.19 -0.93 6.68
CA LEU A 128 -4.43 -1.27 7.39
C LEU A 128 -4.20 -1.48 8.89
N THR A 129 -3.11 -2.16 9.25
CA THR A 129 -2.73 -2.39 10.65
C THR A 129 -2.42 -1.07 11.36
N ALA A 130 -1.67 -0.17 10.71
CA ALA A 130 -1.41 1.17 11.23
C ALA A 130 -2.71 1.95 11.49
N ALA A 131 -3.64 1.92 10.53
CA ALA A 131 -4.96 2.51 10.72
C ALA A 131 -5.74 1.86 11.87
N ALA A 132 -5.75 0.53 11.99
CA ALA A 132 -6.46 -0.17 13.07
C ALA A 132 -5.88 0.15 14.45
N VAL A 133 -4.55 0.19 14.57
CA VAL A 133 -3.86 0.58 15.80
C VAL A 133 -4.18 2.03 16.18
N LEU A 134 -4.16 2.95 15.21
CA LEU A 134 -4.56 4.34 15.45
C LEU A 134 -6.02 4.45 15.87
N TRP A 135 -6.93 3.68 15.25
CA TRP A 135 -8.34 3.68 15.65
C TRP A 135 -8.53 3.25 17.11
N LEU A 136 -7.73 2.29 17.58
CA LEU A 136 -7.76 1.80 18.97
C LEU A 136 -7.10 2.77 19.95
N ARG A 137 -6.06 3.51 19.54
CA ARG A 137 -5.23 4.32 20.43
C ARG A 137 -5.59 5.81 20.42
N ASP A 138 -5.88 6.37 19.26
CA ASP A 138 -6.07 7.81 19.05
C ASP A 138 -6.94 8.08 17.82
N ARG A 139 -8.24 8.35 18.07
CA ARG A 139 -9.22 8.62 17.02
C ARG A 139 -8.91 9.88 16.22
N HIS A 140 -8.26 10.87 16.83
CA HIS A 140 -7.88 12.10 16.13
C HIS A 140 -6.76 11.82 15.12
N ARG A 141 -5.72 11.10 15.53
CA ARG A 141 -4.65 10.66 14.62
C ARG A 141 -5.15 9.67 13.57
N TRP A 142 -6.09 8.79 13.91
CA TRP A 142 -6.75 7.92 12.93
C TRP A 142 -7.44 8.72 11.84
N ALA A 143 -8.25 9.73 12.18
CA ALA A 143 -8.92 10.56 11.18
C ALA A 143 -7.92 11.33 10.30
N ALA A 144 -6.81 11.81 10.88
CA ALA A 144 -5.73 12.46 10.16
C ALA A 144 -4.98 11.50 9.21
N TYR A 145 -4.78 10.25 9.63
CA TYR A 145 -4.20 9.18 8.82
C TYR A 145 -5.11 8.83 7.65
N MET A 146 -6.39 8.55 7.92
CA MET A 146 -7.37 8.16 6.90
C MET A 146 -7.61 9.23 5.85
N ARG A 147 -7.64 10.52 6.23
CA ARG A 147 -7.79 11.61 5.25
C ARG A 147 -6.60 11.70 4.30
N ARG A 148 -5.38 11.57 4.80
CA ARG A 148 -4.17 11.56 3.96
C ARG A 148 -4.09 10.31 3.11
N TRP A 149 -4.30 9.14 3.71
CA TRP A 149 -4.24 7.87 2.99
C TRP A 149 -5.31 7.77 1.91
N GLY A 150 -6.54 8.21 2.20
CA GLY A 150 -7.63 8.31 1.23
C GLY A 150 -7.32 9.28 0.10
N PHE A 151 -6.76 10.46 0.40
CA PHE A 151 -6.30 11.41 -0.63
C PHE A 151 -5.21 10.80 -1.53
N LEU A 152 -4.22 10.12 -0.93
CA LEU A 152 -3.15 9.45 -1.68
C LEU A 152 -3.70 8.37 -2.61
N CYS A 153 -4.63 7.55 -2.13
CA CYS A 153 -5.27 6.51 -2.94
C CYS A 153 -6.10 7.14 -4.07
N ALA A 154 -6.93 8.15 -3.76
CA ALA A 154 -7.74 8.85 -4.76
C ALA A 154 -6.88 9.50 -5.85
N ALA A 155 -5.81 10.20 -5.46
CA ALA A 155 -4.86 10.79 -6.41
C ALA A 155 -4.23 9.71 -7.30
N GLY A 156 -3.78 8.59 -6.73
CA GLY A 156 -3.25 7.47 -7.50
C GLY A 156 -4.28 6.85 -8.46
N LEU A 157 -5.54 6.71 -8.04
CA LEU A 157 -6.62 6.21 -8.90
C LEU A 157 -6.83 7.10 -10.11
N VAL A 158 -6.95 8.41 -9.88
CA VAL A 158 -7.11 9.39 -10.96
C VAL A 158 -5.95 9.25 -11.96
N THR A 159 -4.73 9.12 -11.47
CA THR A 159 -3.55 8.93 -12.33
C THR A 159 -3.64 7.65 -13.17
N TYR A 160 -4.12 6.54 -12.61
CA TYR A 160 -4.28 5.30 -13.38
C TYR A 160 -5.26 5.42 -14.54
N PHE A 161 -6.29 6.26 -14.43
CA PHE A 161 -7.24 6.50 -15.52
C PHE A 161 -6.70 7.46 -16.59
N ILE A 162 -5.93 8.48 -16.20
CA ILE A 162 -5.41 9.49 -17.15
C ILE A 162 -4.06 9.07 -17.77
N TYR A 163 -3.33 8.17 -17.12
CA TYR A 163 -2.00 7.72 -17.50
C TYR A 163 -1.84 6.23 -17.20
N PRO A 164 -2.43 5.35 -18.04
CA PRO A 164 -2.20 3.92 -17.93
C PRO A 164 -0.73 3.64 -18.22
N ALA A 165 -0.01 3.06 -17.27
CA ALA A 165 1.42 2.84 -17.31
C ALA A 165 1.74 1.35 -17.24
N ALA A 166 2.44 0.83 -18.24
CA ALA A 166 2.83 -0.56 -18.31
C ALA A 166 4.00 -0.87 -17.37
N PRO A 167 3.96 -1.96 -16.60
CA PRO A 167 5.08 -2.41 -15.78
C PRO A 167 6.17 -3.11 -16.60
N PRO A 168 7.38 -3.33 -16.04
CA PRO A 168 8.50 -3.98 -16.73
C PRO A 168 8.18 -5.38 -17.28
N TRP A 169 7.48 -6.22 -16.52
CA TRP A 169 7.08 -7.56 -17.00
C TRP A 169 6.18 -7.50 -18.23
N TRP A 170 5.30 -6.50 -18.31
CA TRP A 170 4.40 -6.30 -19.45
C TRP A 170 5.19 -5.81 -20.67
N ALA A 171 6.09 -4.85 -20.45
CA ALA A 171 6.96 -4.33 -21.50
C ALA A 171 7.84 -5.43 -22.11
N ALA A 172 8.37 -6.34 -21.30
CA ALA A 172 9.14 -7.50 -21.77
C ALA A 172 8.28 -8.46 -22.62
N GLN A 173 7.06 -8.78 -22.18
CA GLN A 173 6.14 -9.65 -22.94
C GLN A 173 5.73 -9.05 -24.31
N ASN A 174 5.75 -7.73 -24.43
CA ASN A 174 5.44 -7.01 -25.66
C ASN A 174 6.69 -6.64 -26.48
N GLY A 175 7.87 -7.19 -26.14
CA GLY A 175 9.11 -7.00 -26.89
C GLY A 175 9.76 -5.63 -26.75
N LEU A 176 9.34 -4.81 -25.78
CA LEU A 176 9.92 -3.48 -25.51
C LEU A 176 11.18 -3.55 -24.62
N LEU A 177 11.34 -4.65 -23.88
CA LEU A 177 12.49 -4.94 -23.04
C LEU A 177 12.99 -6.37 -23.29
N THR A 178 14.23 -6.64 -22.85
CA THR A 178 14.71 -8.01 -22.66
C THR A 178 13.86 -8.74 -21.62
N GLU A 179 13.92 -10.07 -21.61
CA GLU A 179 13.05 -10.91 -20.80
C GLU A 179 13.12 -10.54 -19.29
N VAL A 180 11.97 -10.22 -18.71
CA VAL A 180 11.80 -9.92 -17.29
C VAL A 180 10.79 -10.90 -16.70
N ALA A 181 11.23 -11.67 -15.71
CA ALA A 181 10.36 -12.58 -14.98
C ALA A 181 9.56 -11.81 -13.91
N ARG A 182 8.24 -12.04 -13.86
CA ARG A 182 7.40 -11.53 -12.77
C ARG A 182 7.51 -12.47 -11.57
N ILE A 183 8.24 -12.06 -10.53
CA ILE A 183 8.67 -12.96 -9.44
C ILE A 183 8.24 -12.54 -8.04
N SER A 184 7.34 -11.56 -7.90
CA SER A 184 6.93 -10.99 -6.61
C SER A 184 6.37 -12.04 -5.63
N THR A 185 5.78 -13.13 -6.13
CA THR A 185 5.13 -14.19 -5.35
C THR A 185 5.90 -15.52 -5.33
N ARG A 186 7.08 -15.61 -5.96
CA ARG A 186 7.79 -16.91 -6.09
C ARG A 186 8.27 -17.48 -4.75
N GLY A 187 8.58 -16.62 -3.78
CA GLY A 187 9.05 -17.02 -2.45
C GLY A 187 8.04 -17.89 -1.70
N TRP A 188 6.74 -17.79 -2.02
CA TRP A 188 5.69 -18.61 -1.40
C TRP A 188 5.77 -20.08 -1.78
N LYS A 189 6.29 -20.39 -2.98
CA LYS A 189 6.51 -21.78 -3.42
C LYS A 189 7.49 -22.52 -2.53
N ALA A 190 8.49 -21.82 -1.97
CA ALA A 190 9.46 -22.40 -1.05
C ALA A 190 8.85 -22.85 0.30
N PHE A 191 7.67 -22.34 0.66
CA PHE A 191 6.93 -22.75 1.86
C PHE A 191 5.80 -23.74 1.58
N GLY A 192 5.72 -24.30 0.37
CA GLY A 192 4.64 -25.22 -0.03
C GLY A 192 3.27 -24.56 -0.18
N MET A 193 3.20 -23.22 -0.13
CA MET A 193 1.96 -22.46 -0.18
C MET A 193 1.51 -22.18 -1.62
N HIS A 194 1.07 -23.25 -2.31
CA HIS A 194 0.55 -23.16 -3.69
C HIS A 194 -0.77 -22.36 -3.75
N GLY A 195 -1.62 -22.46 -2.72
CA GLY A 195 -2.90 -21.74 -2.65
C GLY A 195 -2.75 -20.22 -2.50
N ALA A 196 -1.87 -19.76 -1.59
CA ALA A 196 -1.64 -18.34 -1.35
C ALA A 196 -1.10 -17.61 -2.59
N GLY A 197 -0.18 -18.25 -3.33
CA GLY A 197 0.34 -17.72 -4.59
C GLY A 197 -0.75 -17.62 -5.68
N ASN A 198 -1.65 -18.59 -5.76
CA ASN A 198 -2.72 -18.60 -6.77
C ASN A 198 -3.81 -17.55 -6.50
N VAL A 199 -4.21 -17.35 -5.24
CA VAL A 199 -5.19 -16.31 -4.85
C VAL A 199 -4.61 -14.92 -5.04
N LEU A 200 -3.32 -14.73 -4.72
CA LEU A 200 -2.59 -13.49 -5.00
C LEU A 200 -2.51 -13.19 -6.49
N ASN A 201 -2.10 -14.19 -7.29
CA ASN A 201 -2.04 -14.03 -8.74
C ASN A 201 -3.44 -13.75 -9.31
N ALA A 202 -4.50 -14.40 -8.84
CA ALA A 202 -5.87 -14.10 -9.26
C ALA A 202 -6.29 -12.66 -8.89
N GLY A 203 -5.95 -12.18 -7.69
CA GLY A 203 -6.18 -10.79 -7.30
C GLY A 203 -5.33 -9.78 -8.08
N GLN A 204 -4.10 -10.14 -8.44
CA GLN A 204 -3.20 -9.34 -9.26
C GLN A 204 -3.59 -9.32 -10.75
N ILE A 205 -4.24 -10.37 -11.25
CA ILE A 205 -4.81 -10.45 -12.59
C ILE A 205 -6.13 -9.67 -12.65
N ALA A 206 -6.91 -9.69 -11.56
CA ALA A 206 -8.12 -8.88 -11.42
C ALA A 206 -7.82 -7.38 -11.21
N SER A 207 -6.65 -7.03 -10.67
CA SER A 207 -6.15 -5.66 -10.64
C SER A 207 -5.49 -5.33 -11.99
N ASN A 208 -5.98 -4.31 -12.68
CA ASN A 208 -5.53 -3.91 -14.01
C ASN A 208 -3.98 -4.01 -14.21
N PRO A 209 -3.52 -4.74 -15.25
CA PRO A 209 -2.10 -4.98 -15.52
C PRO A 209 -1.30 -3.72 -15.89
N VAL A 210 -1.95 -2.62 -16.27
CA VAL A 210 -1.32 -1.37 -16.74
C VAL A 210 -1.49 -0.18 -15.77
N ALA A 211 -1.58 -0.46 -14.48
CA ALA A 211 -1.66 0.55 -13.42
C ALA A 211 -0.33 0.67 -12.62
N ALA A 212 0.81 0.76 -13.32
CA ALA A 212 2.13 0.79 -12.67
C ALA A 212 2.45 2.13 -11.98
N MET A 213 2.09 3.27 -12.59
CA MET A 213 2.46 4.60 -12.10
C MET A 213 1.24 5.39 -11.60
N PRO A 214 1.26 5.95 -10.37
CA PRO A 214 2.32 5.85 -9.36
C PRO A 214 2.36 4.47 -8.67
N SER A 215 3.52 4.09 -8.14
CA SER A 215 3.62 2.86 -7.34
C SER A 215 3.01 3.06 -5.95
N LEU A 216 1.76 2.60 -5.77
CA LEU A 216 1.11 2.66 -4.45
C LEU A 216 1.76 1.73 -3.43
N HIS A 217 2.45 0.68 -3.87
CA HIS A 217 3.23 -0.22 -3.00
C HIS A 217 4.25 0.55 -2.18
N THR A 218 5.14 1.29 -2.85
CA THR A 218 6.15 2.11 -2.20
C THR A 218 5.56 3.36 -1.57
N ALA A 219 4.51 3.95 -2.16
CA ALA A 219 3.85 5.12 -1.60
C ALA A 219 3.24 4.81 -0.22
N TRP A 220 2.55 3.67 -0.05
CA TRP A 220 2.01 3.28 1.26
C TRP A 220 3.12 2.95 2.27
N ALA A 221 4.20 2.31 1.82
CA ALA A 221 5.34 2.02 2.69
C ALA A 221 5.98 3.31 3.23
N LEU A 222 6.25 4.27 2.36
CA LEU A 222 6.80 5.58 2.75
C LEU A 222 5.78 6.39 3.57
N PHE A 223 4.51 6.39 3.17
CA PHE A 223 3.43 7.11 3.87
C PHE A 223 3.34 6.70 5.35
N VAL A 224 3.31 5.40 5.62
CA VAL A 224 3.26 4.88 7.00
C VAL A 224 4.50 5.35 7.76
N VAL A 225 5.69 5.21 7.18
CA VAL A 225 6.94 5.64 7.81
C VAL A 225 6.90 7.13 8.15
N LEU A 226 6.59 8.00 7.18
CA LEU A 226 6.54 9.45 7.40
C LEU A 226 5.48 9.87 8.43
N PHE A 227 4.34 9.17 8.47
CA PHE A 227 3.30 9.45 9.45
C PHE A 227 3.76 9.21 10.90
N PHE A 228 4.63 8.22 11.12
CA PHE A 228 5.16 7.89 12.44
C PHE A 228 6.59 8.40 12.70
N LEU A 229 7.27 8.95 11.70
CA LEU A 229 8.69 9.31 11.76
C LEU A 229 8.97 10.33 12.88
N THR A 230 8.15 11.37 12.98
CA THR A 230 8.30 12.43 14.00
C THR A 230 7.93 11.96 15.41
N ALA A 231 7.11 10.92 15.52
CA ALA A 231 6.76 10.30 16.80
C ALA A 231 7.81 9.26 17.27
N THR A 232 8.79 8.94 16.42
CA THR A 232 9.80 7.92 16.69
C THR A 232 11.16 8.56 16.98
N ARG A 233 11.90 8.01 17.95
CA ARG A 233 13.25 8.49 18.29
C ARG A 233 14.17 8.42 17.07
N ARG A 234 14.97 9.47 16.84
CA ARG A 234 15.86 9.62 15.67
C ARG A 234 16.79 8.44 15.41
N ARG A 235 17.26 7.75 16.47
CA ARG A 235 18.10 6.54 16.33
C ARG A 235 17.46 5.40 15.52
N TRP A 236 16.13 5.36 15.42
CA TRP A 236 15.40 4.34 14.68
C TRP A 236 15.02 4.78 13.26
N TRP A 237 15.33 6.02 12.86
CA TRP A 237 15.03 6.50 11.51
C TRP A 237 15.68 5.64 10.42
N PRO A 238 16.94 5.19 10.53
CA PRO A 238 17.52 4.30 9.52
C PRO A 238 16.71 3.02 9.33
N LEU A 239 16.25 2.40 10.42
CA LEU A 239 15.43 1.19 10.37
C LEU A 239 14.07 1.44 9.73
N LEU A 240 13.42 2.57 10.06
CA LEU A 240 12.15 2.94 9.45
C LEU A 240 12.28 3.23 7.96
N LEU A 241 13.34 3.95 7.55
CA LEU A 241 13.58 4.30 6.15
C LEU A 241 14.09 3.10 5.32
N ALA A 242 14.68 2.09 5.96
CA ALA A 242 15.04 0.84 5.30
C ALA A 242 13.81 0.11 4.73
N TYR A 243 12.62 0.27 5.33
CA TYR A 243 11.41 -0.37 4.86
C TYR A 243 10.96 0.08 3.45
N PRO A 244 10.71 1.38 3.17
CA PRO A 244 10.33 1.82 1.83
C PRO A 244 11.45 1.54 0.80
N LEU A 245 12.72 1.56 1.21
CA LEU A 245 13.84 1.17 0.34
C LEU A 245 13.82 -0.33 -0.01
N ALA A 246 13.56 -1.20 0.97
CA ALA A 246 13.40 -2.63 0.74
C ALA A 246 12.20 -2.91 -0.16
N MET A 247 11.09 -2.17 0.00
CA MET A 247 9.93 -2.24 -0.89
C MET A 247 10.29 -1.81 -2.32
N THR A 248 11.02 -0.70 -2.49
CA THR A 248 11.53 -0.26 -3.79
C THR A 248 12.38 -1.34 -4.45
N PHE A 249 13.39 -1.86 -3.75
CA PHE A 249 14.22 -2.94 -4.26
C PHE A 249 13.39 -4.15 -4.68
N THR A 250 12.45 -4.56 -3.82
CA THR A 250 11.56 -5.70 -4.06
C THR A 250 10.78 -5.56 -5.36
N LEU A 251 10.16 -4.40 -5.61
CA LEU A 251 9.30 -4.21 -6.78
C LEU A 251 10.08 -4.10 -8.08
N VAL A 252 11.24 -3.43 -8.04
CA VAL A 252 12.12 -3.30 -9.21
C VAL A 252 12.75 -4.65 -9.53
N TYR A 253 13.27 -5.37 -8.51
CA TYR A 253 13.80 -6.72 -8.69
C TYR A 253 12.75 -7.69 -9.22
N SER A 254 11.52 -7.62 -8.70
CA SER A 254 10.44 -8.54 -9.08
C SER A 254 9.77 -8.27 -10.42
N GLY A 255 10.17 -7.19 -11.10
CA GLY A 255 9.61 -6.80 -12.39
C GLY A 255 8.27 -6.08 -12.32
N GLU A 256 7.80 -5.71 -11.13
CA GLU A 256 6.47 -5.08 -10.92
C GLU A 256 6.47 -3.58 -11.25
N HIS A 257 7.58 -2.87 -11.01
CA HIS A 257 7.65 -1.42 -11.22
C HIS A 257 9.03 -0.97 -11.72
N TYR A 258 9.05 0.12 -12.47
CA TYR A 258 10.25 0.91 -12.74
C TYR A 258 10.61 1.78 -11.54
N VAL A 259 11.84 2.31 -11.51
CA VAL A 259 12.25 3.24 -10.45
C VAL A 259 11.47 4.56 -10.55
N ILE A 260 11.17 5.02 -11.77
CA ILE A 260 10.34 6.23 -11.94
C ILE A 260 8.96 6.10 -11.28
N ASP A 261 8.31 4.94 -11.36
CA ASP A 261 7.01 4.69 -10.72
C ASP A 261 7.08 4.90 -9.21
N VAL A 262 8.20 4.49 -8.61
CA VAL A 262 8.49 4.62 -7.20
C VAL A 262 8.70 6.08 -6.81
N LEU A 263 9.51 6.80 -7.59
CA LEU A 263 9.79 8.22 -7.34
C LEU A 263 8.52 9.07 -7.43
N VAL A 264 7.67 8.82 -8.43
CA VAL A 264 6.36 9.49 -8.56
C VAL A 264 5.45 9.13 -7.39
N GLY A 265 5.43 7.85 -6.97
CA GLY A 265 4.71 7.43 -5.76
C GLY A 265 5.17 8.17 -4.50
N TRP A 266 6.47 8.34 -4.31
CA TRP A 266 7.02 9.10 -3.18
C TRP A 266 6.72 10.60 -3.26
N ALA A 267 6.75 11.18 -4.46
CA ALA A 267 6.33 12.55 -4.68
C ALA A 267 4.85 12.75 -4.30
N TYR A 268 3.98 11.78 -4.60
CA TYR A 268 2.56 11.81 -4.21
C TYR A 268 2.39 11.76 -2.69
N VAL A 269 3.24 11.00 -1.97
CA VAL A 269 3.25 11.04 -0.51
C VAL A 269 3.60 12.45 -0.01
N GLY A 270 4.68 13.05 -0.51
CA GLY A 270 5.08 14.41 -0.14
C GLY A 270 3.96 15.43 -0.40
N LEU A 271 3.36 15.38 -1.59
CA LEU A 271 2.23 16.22 -1.99
C LEU A 271 1.02 16.03 -1.07
N THR A 272 0.71 14.78 -0.73
CA THR A 272 -0.39 14.45 0.19
C THR A 272 -0.19 15.09 1.56
N PHE A 273 1.01 14.94 2.14
CA PHE A 273 1.31 15.54 3.45
C PHE A 273 1.26 17.07 3.41
N LEU A 274 1.71 17.67 2.30
CA LEU A 274 1.68 19.11 2.09
C LEU A 274 0.24 19.63 1.95
N VAL A 275 -0.51 19.13 0.95
CA VAL A 275 -1.85 19.61 0.60
C VAL A 275 -2.83 19.36 1.73
N VAL A 276 -2.90 18.13 2.23
CA VAL A 276 -3.83 17.79 3.33
C VAL A 276 -3.41 18.48 4.63
N GLY A 277 -2.10 18.62 4.87
CA GLY A 277 -1.59 19.34 6.03
C GLY A 277 -1.89 20.85 5.99
N LEU A 278 -1.79 21.49 4.83
CA LEU A 278 -2.18 22.89 4.64
C LEU A 278 -3.69 23.07 4.82
N ALA A 279 -4.50 22.17 4.23
CA ALA A 279 -5.95 22.20 4.38
C ALA A 279 -6.39 22.05 5.84
N GLU A 280 -5.76 21.15 6.61
CA GLU A 280 -6.00 20.99 8.04
C GLU A 280 -5.69 22.25 8.85
N ARG A 281 -4.52 22.86 8.60
CA ARG A 281 -4.12 24.10 9.28
C ARG A 281 -5.06 25.25 8.92
N GLY A 282 -5.43 25.38 7.65
CA GLY A 282 -6.40 26.37 7.19
C GLY A 282 -7.77 26.20 7.82
N TRP A 283 -8.28 24.97 7.88
CA TRP A 283 -9.55 24.64 8.53
C TRP A 283 -9.53 24.90 10.04
N ALA A 284 -8.42 24.59 10.71
CA ALA A 284 -8.25 24.90 12.13
C ALA A 284 -8.23 26.41 12.39
N ALA A 285 -7.50 27.18 11.57
CA ALA A 285 -7.46 28.64 11.65
C ALA A 285 -8.84 29.26 11.36
N TRP A 286 -9.56 28.76 10.36
CA TRP A 286 -10.90 29.23 10.03
C TRP A 286 -11.90 28.99 11.18
N ARG A 287 -11.88 27.80 11.79
CA ARG A 287 -12.71 27.48 12.97
C ARG A 287 -12.37 28.34 14.19
N ALA A 288 -11.09 28.67 14.39
CA ALA A 288 -10.68 29.57 15.47
C ALA A 288 -11.21 31.00 15.26
N ARG A 289 -11.34 31.44 14.00
CA ARG A 289 -11.87 32.76 13.63
C ARG A 289 -13.41 32.83 13.63
N HIS A 290 -14.10 31.69 13.51
CA HIS A 290 -15.56 31.61 13.51
C HIS A 290 -16.05 30.61 14.57
N PRO A 291 -15.97 30.95 15.87
CA PRO A 291 -16.52 30.11 16.93
C PRO A 291 -18.01 29.92 16.68
N SER A 292 -18.46 28.66 16.58
CA SER A 292 -19.89 28.37 16.43
C SER A 292 -20.66 28.88 17.65
N THR A 293 -21.67 29.73 17.40
CA THR A 293 -22.60 30.37 18.35
C THR A 293 -23.55 29.37 19.03
N LYS A 294 -23.05 28.24 19.54
CA LYS A 294 -23.90 27.19 20.15
C LYS A 294 -23.69 26.93 21.64
N THR A 295 -22.99 27.82 22.35
CA THR A 295 -22.84 27.69 23.81
C THR A 295 -23.04 29.02 24.53
N GLN A 296 -24.21 29.63 24.36
CA GLN A 296 -24.81 30.47 25.41
C GLN A 296 -26.23 29.95 25.62
N ARG A 297 -26.40 28.97 26.50
CA ARG A 297 -27.68 28.85 27.21
C ARG A 297 -27.69 29.98 28.23
N PRO A 298 -28.70 30.86 28.24
CA PRO A 298 -28.90 31.75 29.37
C PRO A 298 -29.11 30.87 30.61
N THR A 299 -28.31 31.07 31.64
CA THR A 299 -28.70 30.67 32.99
C THR A 299 -29.80 31.62 33.41
N ASP A 300 -31.06 31.19 33.33
CA ASP A 300 -32.16 31.92 33.96
C ASP A 300 -31.96 31.90 35.48
N PRO A 301 -31.95 33.06 36.15
CA PRO A 301 -32.05 33.11 37.60
C PRO A 301 -33.53 33.06 38.00
N THR A 302 -33.92 31.98 38.68
CA THR A 302 -35.09 31.95 39.56
C THR A 302 -34.64 31.48 40.93
#